data_AF-A0AA35XLX6-F1
#
_entry.id   AF-A0AA35XLX6-F1
#
_cell.length_a   1.000
_cell.length_b   1.000
_cell.length_c   1.000
_cell.angle_alpha   90.00
_cell.angle_beta   90.00
_cell.angle_gamma   90.00
#
_symmetry.space_group_name_H-M   'P 1'
#
loop_
_entity.id
_entity.type
_entity.pdbx_description
1 polymer ?
#
loop_
_entity_poly.entity_id
_entity_poly.type
_entity_poly.pdbx_seq_one_letter_code
_entity_poly.pdbx_strand_id
1 'polypeptide(L)' 'MQNAGLTLVKAPHLARSYYHLFPLPAFTETLLERSICVGCQSIVTEKVYSCPKCTQHFCLDCDLYIHETLHNCPGCL' A
#
# COMPACT_ATOMS: atom_id res chain seq x y z
N MET A 1 -29.70 28.01 19.35
CA MET A 1 -29.52 26.56 19.07
C MET A 1 -28.50 26.46 17.96
N GLN A 2 -27.29 26.01 18.28
CA GLN A 2 -26.15 25.97 17.37
C GLN A 2 -26.27 24.73 16.48
N ASN A 3 -26.64 24.90 15.21
CA ASN A 3 -26.50 23.80 14.25
C ASN A 3 -25.04 23.72 13.82
N ALA A 4 -24.44 22.58 14.10
CA ALA A 4 -23.04 22.27 13.84
C ALA A 4 -22.65 22.56 12.38
N GLY A 5 -21.65 23.43 12.19
CA GLY A 5 -21.00 23.69 10.91
C GLY A 5 -20.13 22.52 10.48
N LEU A 6 -20.75 21.40 10.13
CA LEU A 6 -20.07 20.27 9.52
C LEU A 6 -19.90 20.55 8.03
N THR A 7 -18.68 20.89 7.62
CA THR A 7 -18.31 20.98 6.21
C THR A 7 -18.46 19.60 5.57
N LEU A 8 -19.50 19.43 4.75
CA LEU A 8 -19.67 18.26 3.87
C LEU A 8 -18.61 18.30 2.76
N VAL A 9 -17.38 17.89 3.09
CA VAL A 9 -16.32 17.71 2.10
C VAL A 9 -16.69 16.51 1.23
N LYS A 10 -16.68 16.69 -0.09
CA LYS A 10 -16.97 15.62 -1.05
C LYS A 10 -16.00 14.46 -0.83
N ALA A 11 -16.53 13.24 -0.65
CA ALA A 11 -15.76 12.00 -0.54
C ALA A 11 -14.60 11.85 -1.55
N PRO A 12 -14.73 12.21 -2.84
CA PRO A 12 -13.59 12.15 -3.77
C PRO A 12 -12.48 13.17 -3.49
N HIS A 13 -12.80 14.35 -2.95
CA HIS A 13 -11.78 15.34 -2.55
C HIS A 13 -11.08 14.88 -1.27
N LEU A 14 -11.80 14.24 -0.35
CA LEU A 14 -11.20 13.60 0.83
C LEU A 14 -10.31 12.42 0.43
N ALA A 15 -10.76 11.59 -0.54
CA ALA A 15 -10.00 10.45 -1.05
C ALA A 15 -8.69 10.87 -1.73
N ARG A 16 -8.68 11.97 -2.49
CA ARG A 16 -7.45 12.54 -3.06
C ARG A 16 -6.50 13.05 -1.97
N SER A 17 -7.03 13.68 -0.92
CA SER A 17 -6.23 14.08 0.25
C SER A 17 -5.75 12.89 1.08
N TYR A 18 -6.43 11.73 1.03
CA TYR A 18 -6.15 10.57 1.88
C TYR A 18 -4.73 10.02 1.68
N TYR A 19 -4.25 9.97 0.45
CA TYR A 19 -2.88 9.53 0.14
C TYR A 19 -1.79 10.45 0.71
N HIS A 20 -2.08 11.75 0.81
CA HIS A 20 -1.16 12.73 1.43
C HIS A 20 -1.27 12.73 2.96
N LEU A 21 -2.43 12.36 3.51
CA LEU A 21 -2.69 12.33 4.94
C LEU A 21 -2.22 11.02 5.59
N PHE A 22 -2.24 9.91 4.86
CA PHE A 22 -1.84 8.58 5.34
C PHE A 22 -1.06 7.83 4.24
N PRO A 23 0.24 8.10 4.07
CA PRO A 23 1.05 7.38 3.10
C PRO A 23 1.08 5.89 3.44
N LEU A 24 1.11 5.05 2.41
CA LEU A 24 1.32 3.61 2.58
C LEU A 24 2.69 3.39 3.25
N PRO A 25 2.77 2.61 4.35
CA PRO A 25 4.05 2.33 4.99
C PRO A 25 4.95 1.54 4.06
N ALA A 26 6.22 1.92 4.01
CA ALA A 26 7.25 1.24 3.24
C ALA A 26 7.29 -0.27 3.58
N PHE A 27 7.41 -1.10 2.55
CA PHE A 27 7.58 -2.54 2.75
C PHE A 27 9.00 -2.83 3.27
N THR A 28 9.12 -3.87 4.09
CA THR A 28 10.41 -4.26 4.67
C THR A 28 11.09 -5.32 3.81
N GLU A 29 12.35 -5.09 3.45
CA GLU A 29 13.16 -6.11 2.80
C GLU A 29 13.39 -7.28 3.77
N THR A 30 13.21 -8.50 3.28
CA THR A 30 13.31 -9.74 4.05
C THR A 30 14.42 -10.63 3.52
N LEU A 31 14.99 -11.47 4.39
CA LEU A 31 16.05 -12.42 4.06
C LEU A 31 15.52 -13.73 3.45
N LEU A 32 14.29 -13.75 2.93
CA LEU A 32 13.72 -14.96 2.35
C LEU A 32 14.43 -15.28 1.02
N GLU A 33 14.94 -16.51 0.91
CA GLU A 33 15.61 -17.00 -0.31
C GLU A 33 14.64 -17.21 -1.48
N ARG A 34 13.35 -17.41 -1.19
CA ARG A 34 12.33 -17.61 -2.22
C ARG A 34 10.92 -17.32 -1.71
N SER A 35 10.18 -16.49 -2.42
CA SER A 35 8.74 -16.27 -2.18
C SER A 35 7.98 -16.09 -3.49
N ILE A 36 6.65 -16.15 -3.43
CA ILE A 36 5.79 -15.80 -4.56
C ILE A 36 5.28 -14.39 -4.34
N CYS A 37 5.49 -13.51 -5.31
CA CYS A 37 4.94 -12.17 -5.27
C CYS A 37 3.42 -12.22 -5.41
N VAL A 38 2.68 -11.62 -4.48
CA VAL A 38 1.22 -11.59 -4.56
C VAL A 38 0.71 -10.69 -5.69
N GLY A 39 1.46 -9.65 -6.04
CA GLY A 39 1.08 -8.70 -7.09
C GLY A 39 1.15 -9.27 -8.52
N CYS A 40 2.22 -9.99 -8.85
CA CYS A 40 2.46 -10.49 -10.21
C CYS A 40 2.58 -12.02 -10.31
N GLN A 41 2.43 -12.75 -9.20
CA GLN A 41 2.48 -14.21 -9.11
C GLN A 41 3.80 -14.84 -9.56
N SER A 42 4.86 -14.04 -9.68
CA SER A 42 6.20 -14.52 -10.03
C SER A 42 6.95 -15.00 -8.79
N ILE A 43 7.92 -15.89 -9.02
CA ILE A 43 8.85 -16.34 -8.00
C ILE A 43 9.94 -15.27 -7.83
N VAL A 44 10.16 -14.84 -6.60
CA VAL A 44 11.19 -13.85 -6.21
C VAL A 44 12.27 -14.59 -5.42
N THR A 45 13.53 -14.43 -5.82
CA THR A 45 14.68 -15.18 -5.26
C THR A 45 15.74 -14.34 -4.57
N GLU A 46 15.65 -13.01 -4.64
CA GLU A 46 16.70 -12.13 -4.10
C GLU A 46 16.13 -11.15 -3.09
N LYS A 47 15.38 -10.14 -3.57
CA LYS A 47 14.84 -9.07 -2.73
C LYS A 47 13.35 -9.22 -2.60
N VAL A 48 12.94 -9.74 -1.44
CA VAL A 48 11.53 -9.94 -1.10
C VAL A 48 11.09 -8.82 -0.17
N TYR A 49 10.10 -8.04 -0.58
CA TYR A 49 9.54 -6.94 0.18
C TYR A 49 8.25 -7.40 0.87
N SER A 50 8.16 -7.20 2.18
CA SER A 50 7.03 -7.64 3.00
C SER A 50 6.21 -6.45 3.48
N CYS A 51 4.88 -6.53 3.32
CA CYS A 51 3.98 -5.53 3.87
C CYS A 51 3.93 -5.65 5.41
N PRO A 52 4.18 -4.57 6.19
CA PRO A 52 4.18 -4.65 7.65
C PRO A 52 2.79 -4.93 8.26
N LYS A 53 1.71 -4.80 7.47
CA LYS A 53 0.33 -4.99 7.94
C LYS A 53 -0.19 -6.41 7.68
N CYS A 54 -0.06 -6.91 6.45
CA CYS A 54 -0.59 -8.23 6.06
C CYS A 54 0.50 -9.30 5.89
N THR A 55 1.78 -8.95 6.04
CA THR A 55 2.95 -9.85 5.91
C THR A 55 3.10 -10.55 4.54
N GLN A 56 2.35 -10.11 3.53
CA GLN A 56 2.47 -10.64 2.17
C GLN A 56 3.71 -10.12 1.45
N HIS A 57 4.18 -10.92 0.49
CA HIS A 57 5.45 -10.73 -0.20
C HIS A 57 5.28 -10.14 -1.60
N PHE A 58 6.19 -9.24 -1.95
CA PHE A 58 6.21 -8.52 -3.22
C PHE A 58 7.63 -8.48 -3.82
N CYS A 59 7.73 -8.51 -5.15
CA CYS A 59 8.97 -8.21 -5.85
C CYS A 59 9.21 -6.68 -5.86
N LEU A 60 10.43 -6.27 -6.24
CA LEU A 60 10.79 -4.85 -6.35
C LEU A 60 9.85 -4.07 -7.28
N ASP A 61 9.50 -4.62 -8.45
CA ASP A 61 8.63 -3.93 -9.41
C ASP A 61 7.23 -3.69 -8.85
N CYS A 62 6.68 -4.69 -8.14
CA CYS A 62 5.40 -4.54 -7.47
C CYS A 62 5.48 -3.56 -6.31
N ASP A 63 6.56 -3.56 -5.53
CA ASP A 63 6.77 -2.59 -4.45
C ASP A 63 6.78 -1.15 -4.97
N LEU A 64 7.54 -0.87 -6.03
CA LEU A 64 7.59 0.44 -6.69
C LEU A 64 6.22 0.84 -7.24
N TYR A 65 5.55 -0.06 -7.97
CA TYR A 65 4.22 0.23 -8.52
C TYR A 65 3.19 0.51 -7.42
N ILE A 66 3.25 -0.23 -6.31
CA ILE A 66 2.39 -0.04 -5.15
C ILE A 66 2.61 1.33 -4.52
N HIS A 67 3.86 1.77 -4.35
CA HIS A 67 4.17 3.03 -3.67
C HIS A 67 4.05 4.27 -4.55
N GLU A 68 4.28 4.17 -5.87
CA GLU A 68 4.26 5.31 -6.79
C GLU A 68 2.95 5.50 -7.54
N THR A 69 2.24 4.40 -7.82
CA THR A 69 1.02 4.43 -8.65
C THR A 69 -0.21 4.04 -7.86
N LEU A 70 -0.22 2.84 -7.26
CA LEU A 70 -1.44 2.28 -6.67
C LEU A 70 -1.79 2.89 -5.31
N HIS A 71 -0.78 3.28 -4.54
CA HIS A 71 -0.86 3.80 -3.17
C HIS A 71 -1.71 2.95 -2.21
N ASN A 72 -1.88 1.66 -2.54
CA ASN A 72 -2.64 0.68 -1.76
C ASN A 72 -1.94 -0.67 -1.88
N CYS A 73 -1.82 -1.40 -0.77
CA CYS A 73 -1.27 -2.76 -0.78
C CYS A 73 -2.35 -3.75 -1.24
N PRO A 74 -2.16 -4.49 -2.35
CA PRO A 74 -3.12 -5.50 -2.83
C PRO A 74 -3.42 -6.60 -1.83
N GLY A 75 -2.48 -6.87 -0.91
CA GLY A 75 -2.64 -7.88 0.13
C GLY A 75 -3.40 -7.44 1.37
N CYS A 76 -3.67 -6.13 1.52
CA CYS A 76 -4.42 -5.57 2.64
C CYS A 76 -5.89 -5.29 2.30
N LEU A 77 -6.25 -5.39 1.02
CA LEU A 77 -7.62 -5.33 0.52
C LEU A 77 -8.31 -6.67 0.80
#